data_AF-A0A4Y8Q3Q7-F1
#
_entry.id   AF-A0A4Y8Q3Q7-F1
#
_cell.length_a   1.000
_cell.length_b   1.000
_cell.length_c   1.000
_cell.angle_alpha   90.00
_cell.angle_beta   90.00
_cell.angle_gamma   90.00
#
_symmetry.space_group_name_H-M   'P 1'
#
loop_
_entity.id
_entity.type
_entity.pdbx_description
1 polymer ?
#
loop_
_entity_poly.entity_id
_entity_poly.type
_entity_poly.pdbx_seq_one_letter_code
_entity_poly.pdbx_strand_id
1 'polypeptide(L)'
;MSHISEIFDRAHIQCIREFLLRGVKNTDINSMDYKERLADAHKAAIELIEEKFPDMTEFEEVTTRIYDYAGACEDVYMEIGLQCGFMLAMQMFHNVQTK
;
A
#
# COMPACT_ATOMS: atom_id res chain seq x y z
N MET A 1 17.90 13.56 22.90
CA MET A 1 17.06 14.06 21.79
C MET A 1 16.83 13.03 20.67
N SER A 2 17.38 11.81 20.72
CA SER A 2 17.21 10.81 19.64
C SER A 2 15.78 10.23 19.53
N HIS A 3 15.09 10.03 20.66
CA HIS A 3 13.74 9.44 20.63
C HIS A 3 12.67 10.33 19.96
N ILE A 4 12.87 11.65 19.94
CA ILE A 4 11.95 12.57 19.28
C ILE A 4 12.19 12.56 17.76
N SER A 5 13.44 12.51 17.30
CA SER A 5 13.73 12.38 15.86
C SER A 5 13.22 11.05 15.31
N GLU A 6 13.37 9.96 16.07
CA GLU A 6 12.85 8.63 15.72
C GLU A 6 11.31 8.59 15.55
N ILE A 7 10.56 9.55 16.10
CA ILE A 7 9.10 9.66 15.87
C ILE A 7 8.83 10.06 14.42
N PHE A 8 9.60 11.00 13.87
CA PHE A 8 9.40 11.49 12.51
C PHE A 8 9.79 10.46 11.46
N ASP A 9 10.79 9.62 11.74
CA ASP A 9 11.15 8.48 10.87
C ASP A 9 10.00 7.46 10.78
N ARG A 10 9.34 7.18 11.91
CA ARG A 10 8.14 6.32 11.95
C ARG A 10 6.92 6.97 11.32
N ALA A 11 6.86 8.30 11.29
CA ALA A 11 5.81 9.07 10.64
C ALA A 11 5.94 9.09 9.09
N HIS A 12 6.97 8.47 8.53
CA HIS A 12 7.08 8.29 7.09
C HIS A 12 5.88 7.49 6.56
N ILE A 13 5.27 7.93 5.45
CA ILE A 13 4.00 7.38 4.95
C ILE A 13 4.07 5.87 4.65
N GLN A 14 5.23 5.38 4.17
CA GLN A 14 5.41 3.95 3.93
C GLN A 14 5.47 3.13 5.23
N CYS A 15 6.03 3.69 6.31
CA CYS A 15 6.05 3.05 7.63
C CYS A 15 4.66 3.05 8.26
N ILE A 16 3.93 4.17 8.16
CA ILE A 16 2.52 4.25 8.60
C ILE A 16 1.68 3.22 7.85
N ARG A 17 1.79 3.16 6.53
CA ARG A 17 1.10 2.16 5.70
C ARG A 17 1.43 0.74 6.14
N GLU A 18 2.71 0.41 6.33
CA GLU A 18 3.12 -0.94 6.73
C GLU A 18 2.56 -1.32 8.11
N PHE A 19 2.58 -0.38 9.05
CA PHE A 19 2.01 -0.60 10.37
C PHE A 19 0.49 -0.82 10.30
N LEU A 20 -0.22 -0.01 9.52
CA LEU A 20 -1.68 -0.11 9.39
C LEU A 20 -2.13 -1.37 8.64
N LEU A 21 -1.44 -1.75 7.56
CA LEU A 21 -1.84 -2.89 6.72
C LEU A 21 -1.30 -4.23 7.24
N ARG A 22 -0.14 -4.24 7.89
CA ARG A 22 0.59 -5.49 8.23
C ARG A 22 1.00 -5.57 9.70
N GLY A 23 0.79 -4.53 10.50
CA GLY A 23 1.14 -4.52 11.92
C GLY A 23 2.64 -4.42 12.21
N VAL A 24 3.48 -4.19 11.20
CA VAL A 24 4.94 -4.16 11.35
C VAL A 24 5.41 -2.74 11.63
N LYS A 25 6.30 -2.60 12.63
CA LYS A 25 6.64 -1.28 13.20
C LYS A 25 7.69 -0.48 12.40
N ASN A 26 8.22 -1.02 11.29
CA ASN A 26 9.16 -0.37 10.39
C ASN A 26 9.17 -1.13 9.06
N THR A 27 9.50 -0.43 7.97
CA THR A 27 9.71 -1.03 6.66
C THR A 27 10.89 -0.35 6.00
N ASP A 28 11.60 -1.08 5.14
CA ASP A 28 12.61 -0.46 4.29
C ASP A 28 11.90 0.50 3.33
N ILE A 29 12.31 1.76 3.35
CA ILE A 29 11.69 2.78 2.50
C ILE A 29 12.04 2.45 1.06
N ASN A 30 11.01 2.09 0.30
CA ASN A 30 11.18 1.87 -1.12
C ASN A 30 11.36 3.23 -1.81
N SER A 31 12.54 3.43 -2.41
CA SER A 31 12.92 4.67 -3.10
C SER A 31 12.43 4.75 -4.54
N MET A 32 11.92 3.65 -5.11
CA MET A 32 11.34 3.63 -6.45
C MET A 32 10.06 4.46 -6.48
N ASP A 33 9.77 5.05 -7.64
CA ASP A 33 8.51 5.77 -7.82
C ASP A 33 7.30 4.81 -7.81
N TYR A 34 6.09 5.36 -7.71
CA TYR A 34 4.88 4.53 -7.64
C TYR A 34 4.69 3.64 -8.88
N LYS A 35 5.01 4.14 -10.07
CA LYS A 35 4.85 3.41 -11.33
C LYS A 35 5.86 2.28 -11.43
N GLU A 36 7.11 2.53 -11.08
CA GLU A 36 8.17 1.53 -11.03
C GLU A 36 7.83 0.40 -10.05
N ARG A 37 7.35 0.75 -8.86
CA ARG A 37 6.94 -0.24 -7.84
C ARG A 37 5.80 -1.14 -8.32
N LEU A 38 4.80 -0.55 -8.99
CA LEU A 38 3.68 -1.30 -9.56
C LEU A 38 4.15 -2.18 -10.73
N ALA A 39 5.00 -1.64 -11.62
CA ALA A 39 5.52 -2.39 -12.76
C ALA A 39 6.40 -3.58 -12.34
N ASP A 40 7.25 -3.40 -11.32
CA ASP A 40 8.10 -4.46 -10.78
C ASP A 40 7.27 -5.60 -10.17
N ALA A 41 6.28 -5.25 -9.33
CA ALA A 41 5.37 -6.24 -8.74
C ALA A 41 4.50 -6.95 -9.78
N HIS A 42 3.99 -6.20 -10.77
CA HIS A 42 3.19 -6.73 -11.87
C HIS A 42 3.99 -7.71 -12.72
N LYS A 43 5.20 -7.30 -13.13
CA LYS A 43 6.09 -8.12 -13.94
C LYS A 43 6.41 -9.45 -13.26
N ALA A 44 6.80 -9.41 -11.99
CA ALA A 44 7.12 -10.62 -11.23
C ALA A 44 5.92 -11.59 -11.12
N ALA A 45 4.71 -11.06 -10.96
CA ALA A 45 3.50 -11.86 -10.92
C ALA A 45 3.18 -12.49 -12.29
N ILE A 46 3.27 -11.72 -13.37
CA ILE A 46 2.92 -12.17 -14.72
C ILE A 46 3.92 -13.19 -15.25
N GLU A 47 5.23 -12.97 -15.08
CA GLU A 47 6.26 -13.93 -15.50
C GLU A 47 6.05 -15.30 -14.84
N LEU A 48 5.65 -15.33 -13.56
CA LEU A 48 5.34 -16.57 -12.85
C LEU A 48 4.09 -17.27 -13.42
N ILE A 49 3.05 -16.51 -13.77
CA ILE A 49 1.80 -17.07 -14.32
C ILE A 49 2.05 -17.58 -15.74
N GLU A 50 2.79 -16.85 -16.58
CA GLU A 50 3.18 -17.26 -17.93
C GLU A 50 3.97 -18.58 -17.92
N GLU A 51 4.85 -18.79 -16.93
CA GLU A 51 5.59 -20.04 -16.77
C GLU A 51 4.67 -21.24 -16.47
N LYS A 52 3.59 -21.01 -15.69
CA LYS A 52 2.69 -22.08 -15.22
C LYS A 52 1.55 -22.37 -16.17
N PHE A 53 1.08 -21.37 -16.91
CA PHE A 53 -0.06 -21.46 -17.81
C PHE A 53 0.36 -21.01 -19.21
N PRO A 54 1.03 -21.88 -19.98
CA PRO A 54 1.43 -21.56 -21.35
C PRO A 54 0.24 -21.52 -22.33
N ASP A 55 -0.91 -22.09 -21.93
CA ASP A 55 -2.16 -21.92 -22.67
C ASP A 55 -2.75 -20.53 -22.40
N MET A 56 -3.01 -19.78 -23.47
CA MET A 56 -3.51 -18.41 -23.37
C MET A 56 -4.90 -18.30 -22.73
N THR A 57 -5.75 -19.33 -22.86
CA THR A 57 -7.10 -19.28 -22.28
C THR A 57 -7.03 -19.46 -20.76
N GLU A 58 -6.24 -20.43 -20.29
CA GLU A 58 -6.02 -20.61 -18.84
C GLU A 58 -5.27 -19.43 -18.22
N PHE A 59 -4.30 -18.86 -18.94
CA PHE A 59 -3.61 -17.63 -18.55
C PHE A 59 -4.56 -16.45 -18.35
N GLU A 60 -5.43 -16.18 -19.34
CA GLU A 60 -6.41 -15.10 -19.26
C GLU A 60 -7.39 -15.31 -18.10
N GLU A 61 -7.91 -16.54 -17.92
CA GLU A 61 -8.84 -16.83 -16.82
C GLU A 61 -8.22 -16.55 -15.44
N VAL A 62 -6.99 -17.00 -15.22
CA VAL A 62 -6.29 -16.82 -13.95
C VAL A 62 -5.94 -15.35 -13.72
N THR A 63 -5.39 -14.67 -14.72
CA THR A 63 -5.00 -13.26 -14.59
C THR A 63 -6.21 -12.36 -14.37
N THR A 64 -7.35 -12.59 -15.06
CA THR A 64 -8.60 -11.86 -14.81
C THR A 64 -9.04 -11.99 -13.35
N ARG A 65 -9.09 -13.21 -12.80
CA ARG A 65 -9.49 -13.40 -11.40
C ARG A 65 -8.57 -12.72 -10.39
N ILE A 66 -7.26 -12.72 -10.66
CA ILE A 66 -6.27 -12.03 -9.82
C ILE A 66 -6.46 -10.52 -9.90
N TYR A 67 -6.68 -9.96 -11.08
CA TYR A 67 -6.93 -8.53 -11.24
C TYR A 67 -8.25 -8.09 -10.60
N ASP A 68 -9.30 -8.89 -10.72
CA ASP A 68 -10.58 -8.60 -10.05
C ASP A 68 -10.41 -8.56 -8.53
N TYR A 69 -9.66 -9.51 -7.96
CA TYR A 69 -9.31 -9.51 -6.55
C TYR A 69 -8.44 -8.31 -6.14
N ALA A 70 -7.40 -8.00 -6.93
CA ALA A 70 -6.53 -6.87 -6.67
C ALA A 70 -7.30 -5.54 -6.70
N GLY A 71 -8.18 -5.36 -7.70
CA GLY A 71 -9.05 -4.18 -7.80
C GLY A 71 -9.99 -4.06 -6.61
N ALA A 72 -10.62 -5.16 -6.18
CA ALA A 72 -11.45 -5.15 -4.97
C ALA A 72 -10.65 -4.78 -3.70
N CYS A 73 -9.39 -5.22 -3.59
CA CYS A 73 -8.52 -4.78 -2.50
C CYS A 73 -8.21 -3.28 -2.58
N GLU A 74 -7.85 -2.79 -3.77
CA GLU A 74 -7.55 -1.37 -3.99
C GLU A 74 -8.73 -0.47 -3.61
N ASP A 75 -9.95 -0.83 -4.02
CA ASP A 75 -11.17 -0.09 -3.69
C ASP A 75 -11.37 0.01 -2.17
N VAL A 76 -11.33 -1.13 -1.46
CA VAL A 76 -11.56 -1.20 -0.01
C VAL A 76 -10.49 -0.41 0.75
N TYR A 77 -9.20 -0.60 0.41
CA TYR A 77 -8.12 0.07 1.12
C TYR A 77 -8.06 1.57 0.83
N MET A 78 -8.45 2.00 -0.37
CA MET A 78 -8.58 3.42 -0.69
C MET A 78 -9.68 4.08 0.14
N GLU A 79 -10.86 3.46 0.24
CA GLU A 79 -11.96 3.98 1.07
C GLU A 79 -11.53 4.12 2.54
N ILE A 80 -10.97 3.06 3.13
CA ILE A 80 -10.49 3.07 4.52
C ILE A 80 -9.41 4.14 4.71
N GLY A 81 -8.45 4.22 3.78
CA GLY A 81 -7.35 5.19 3.85
C GLY A 81 -7.85 6.63 3.86
N LEU A 82 -8.82 6.96 3.00
CA LEU A 82 -9.43 8.29 2.96
C LEU A 82 -10.18 8.62 4.26
N GLN A 83 -10.97 7.68 4.78
CA GLN A 83 -11.69 7.86 6.03
C GLN A 83 -10.74 8.10 7.20
N CYS A 84 -9.70 7.27 7.36
CA CYS A 84 -8.68 7.45 8.40
C CYS A 84 -7.94 8.78 8.24
N GLY A 85 -7.55 9.15 7.02
CA GLY A 85 -6.88 10.42 6.74
C GLY A 85 -7.73 11.63 7.14
N PHE A 86 -9.03 11.61 6.81
CA PHE A 86 -9.97 12.67 7.19
C PHE A 86 -10.16 12.76 8.71
N MET A 87 -10.29 11.62 9.40
CA MET A 87 -10.37 11.58 10.87
C MET A 87 -9.14 12.21 11.53
N LEU A 88 -7.94 11.89 11.05
CA LEU A 88 -6.68 12.47 11.55
C LEU A 88 -6.60 13.97 11.30
N ALA A 89 -7.01 14.43 10.10
CA ALA A 89 -7.04 15.85 9.78
C ALA A 89 -7.98 16.63 10.73
N MET A 90 -9.16 16.08 11.03
CA MET A 90 -10.11 16.67 11.97
C MET A 90 -9.55 16.73 13.40
N GLN A 91 -8.87 15.67 13.85
CA GLN A 91 -8.19 15.66 15.16
C GLN A 91 -7.10 16.74 15.23
N MET A 92 -6.28 16.88 14.19
CA MET A 92 -5.25 17.92 14.13
C MET A 92 -5.86 19.32 14.17
N PHE A 93 -6.92 19.56 13.39
CA PHE A 93 -7.61 20.83 13.37
C PHE A 93 -8.18 21.21 14.75
N HIS A 94 -8.82 20.26 15.43
CA HIS A 94 -9.33 20.45 16.78
C HIS A 94 -8.21 20.81 17.77
N ASN A 95 -7.08 20.10 17.73
CA ASN A 95 -5.92 20.34 18.61
C ASN A 95 -5.28 21.72 18.40
N VAL A 96 -5.39 22.30 17.21
CA VAL A 96 -4.91 23.66 16.92
C VAL A 96 -5.87 24.71 17.49
N GLN A 97 -7.18 24.45 17.49
CA GLN A 97 -8.19 25.37 18.05
C GLN A 97 -8.25 25.36 19.58
N THR A 98 -7.82 24.27 20.21
CA THR A 98 -7.78 24.14 21.69
C THR A 98 -6.45 24.61 22.30
N LYS A 99 -5.52 25.11 21.49
CA LYS A 99 -4.34 25.87 21.93
C LYS A 99 -4.63 27.37 21.92
#